data_AF-A0A1W9WNL7-F1
#
_entry.id   AF-A0A1W9WNL7-F1
#
_cell.length_a   1.000
_cell.length_b   1.000
_cell.length_c   1.000
_cell.angle_alpha   90.00
_cell.angle_beta   90.00
_cell.angle_gamma   90.00
#
_symmetry.space_group_name_H-M   'P 1'
#
loop_
_entity.id
_entity.type
_entity.pdbx_description
1 polymer ?
#
loop_
_entity_poly.entity_id
_entity_poly.type
_entity_poly.pdbx_seq_one_letter_code
_entity_poly.pdbx_strand_id
1 'polypeptide(L)' 'FTTFLPGYFINLAQVLHLYEAILAVALKFVVHIVTTHLRPETFPLEKTIFNGKTTREKMMHEHPGELDSL' A
#
# COMPACT_ATOMS: atom_id res chain seq x y z
N PHE A 1 -22.75 16.34 15.33
CA PHE A 1 -21.41 16.79 14.93
C PHE A 1 -21.19 18.26 15.31
N THR A 2 -22.00 19.20 14.80
CA THR A 2 -21.83 20.65 15.06
C THR A 2 -22.04 21.10 16.51
N THR A 3 -22.72 20.28 17.31
CA THR A 3 -22.88 20.47 18.78
C THR A 3 -21.60 20.16 19.57
N PHE A 4 -20.72 19.32 19.01
CA PHE A 4 -19.47 18.89 19.66
C PHE A 4 -18.22 19.45 18.99
N LEU A 5 -18.26 19.66 17.68
CA LEU A 5 -17.20 20.27 16.88
C LEU A 5 -17.76 21.46 16.11
N PRO A 6 -17.10 22.63 16.11
CA PRO A 6 -17.54 23.76 15.31
C PRO A 6 -17.76 23.41 13.83
N GLY A 7 -18.74 24.05 13.18
CA GLY A 7 -19.10 23.74 11.78
C GLY A 7 -17.95 23.86 10.77
N TYR A 8 -16.94 24.70 11.03
CA TYR A 8 -15.78 24.83 10.15
C TYR A 8 -14.94 23.55 10.04
N PHE A 9 -15.07 22.61 10.99
CA PHE A 9 -14.38 21.32 10.90
C PHE A 9 -14.81 20.50 9.68
N ILE A 10 -16.00 20.73 9.14
CA ILE A 10 -16.43 20.09 7.89
C ILE A 10 -15.57 20.57 6.71
N ASN A 11 -15.31 21.88 6.63
CA ASN A 11 -14.44 22.45 5.59
C ASN A 11 -13.00 21.96 5.75
N LEU A 12 -12.51 21.91 6.99
CA LEU A 12 -11.17 21.38 7.29
C LEU A 12 -11.05 19.90 6.91
N ALA A 13 -12.02 19.07 7.30
CA ALA A 13 -12.04 17.65 6.97
C ALA A 13 -12.05 17.43 5.45
N GLN A 14 -12.80 18.25 4.71
CA GLN A 14 -12.82 18.17 3.25
C GLN A 14 -11.44 18.44 2.62
N VAL A 15 -10.74 19.48 3.06
CA VAL A 15 -9.41 19.82 2.54
C VAL A 15 -8.38 18.75 2.90
N LEU A 16 -8.36 18.30 4.15
CA LEU A 16 -7.43 17.25 4.59
C LEU A 16 -7.70 15.93 3.86
N HIS A 17 -8.97 15.53 3.77
CA HIS A 17 -9.34 14.30 3.09
C HIS A 17 -8.98 14.35 1.60
N LEU A 18 -9.11 15.50 0.93
CA LEU A 18 -8.65 15.67 -0.44
C LEU A 18 -7.14 15.42 -0.58
N TYR A 19 -6.32 15.99 0.30
CA TYR A 19 -4.87 15.76 0.26
C TYR A 19 -4.51 14.31 0.52
N GLU A 20 -5.11 13.68 1.53
CA GLU A 20 -4.91 12.26 1.82
C GLU A 20 -5.36 11.37 0.65
N ALA A 21 -6.48 11.69 -0.01
CA ALA A 21 -6.96 10.95 -1.18
C ALA A 21 -5.96 11.02 -2.34
N ILE A 22 -5.39 12.20 -2.60
CA ILE A 22 -4.36 12.37 -3.65
C ILE A 22 -3.11 11.55 -3.32
N LEU A 23 -2.62 11.63 -2.08
CA LEU A 23 -1.45 10.85 -1.63
C LEU A 23 -1.73 9.34 -1.71
N ALA A 24 -2.91 8.91 -1.28
CA ALA A 24 -3.30 7.50 -1.33
C ALA A 24 -3.38 6.97 -2.76
N VAL A 25 -3.95 7.73 -3.69
CA VAL A 25 -4.00 7.34 -5.12
C VAL A 25 -2.59 7.31 -5.71
N ALA A 26 -1.77 8.32 -5.47
CA ALA A 26 -0.40 8.36 -5.98
C ALA A 26 0.43 7.17 -5.45
N LEU A 27 0.40 6.90 -4.14
CA LEU A 27 1.24 5.87 -3.54
C LEU A 27 0.68 4.46 -3.76
N LYS A 28 -0.62 4.23 -3.53
CA LYS A 28 -1.20 2.88 -3.54
C LYS A 28 -1.68 2.44 -4.93
N PHE A 29 -2.14 3.36 -5.77
CA PHE A 29 -2.63 3.00 -7.10
C PHE A 29 -1.59 3.20 -8.20
N VAL A 30 -0.76 4.23 -8.11
CA VAL A 30 0.29 4.44 -9.12
C VAL A 30 1.55 3.69 -8.72
N VAL A 31 2.23 4.11 -7.64
CA VAL A 31 3.53 3.53 -7.27
C VAL A 31 3.41 2.03 -6.97
N HIS A 32 2.55 1.63 -6.03
CA HIS A 32 2.44 0.23 -5.63
C HIS A 32 2.01 -0.72 -6.77
N ILE A 33 1.03 -0.35 -7.59
CA ILE A 33 0.62 -1.22 -8.71
C ILE A 33 1.78 -1.41 -9.70
N VAL A 34 2.48 -0.33 -10.05
CA VAL A 34 3.62 -0.41 -10.97
C VAL A 34 4.76 -1.24 -10.36
N THR A 35 5.12 -0.99 -9.10
CA THR A 35 6.30 -1.63 -8.48
C THR A 35 6.03 -3.05 -7.99
N THR A 36 4.79 -3.44 -7.76
CA THR A 36 4.45 -4.75 -7.18
C THR A 36 3.71 -5.65 -8.16
N HIS A 37 2.78 -5.13 -8.94
CA HIS A 37 1.92 -5.95 -9.82
C HIS A 37 2.36 -5.93 -11.28
N LEU A 38 3.03 -4.88 -11.73
CA LEU A 38 3.56 -4.78 -13.10
C LEU A 38 5.01 -5.26 -13.24
N ARG A 39 5.59 -5.84 -12.19
CA ARG A 39 6.89 -6.53 -12.27
C ARG A 39 6.79 -7.74 -13.22
N PRO A 40 7.67 -7.85 -14.23
CA PRO A 40 7.59 -8.94 -15.21
C PRO A 40 7.59 -10.34 -14.58
N GLU A 41 8.27 -10.52 -13.46
CA GLU A 41 8.41 -11.81 -12.79
C GLU A 41 7.11 -12.28 -12.09
N THR A 42 6.22 -11.34 -11.78
CA THR A 42 5.04 -11.58 -10.93
C THR A 42 3.75 -11.05 -11.54
N PHE A 43 3.79 -10.50 -12.76
CA PHE A 43 2.62 -10.01 -13.48
C PHE A 43 1.58 -11.14 -13.66
N PRO A 44 0.28 -10.84 -13.52
CA PRO A 44 -0.35 -9.54 -13.21
C PRO A 44 -0.41 -9.21 -11.72
N LEU A 45 -0.03 -10.13 -10.83
CA LEU A 45 -0.14 -9.98 -9.39
C LEU A 45 0.68 -11.06 -8.67
N GLU A 46 1.43 -10.66 -7.66
CA GLU A 46 2.12 -11.58 -6.76
C GLU A 46 1.11 -12.41 -5.93
N LYS A 47 1.26 -13.74 -5.89
CA LYS A 47 0.29 -14.64 -5.23
C LYS A 47 0.46 -14.72 -3.71
N THR A 48 1.62 -14.31 -3.18
CA THR A 48 1.87 -14.30 -1.72
C THR A 48 0.84 -13.47 -0.96
N ILE A 49 0.21 -12.46 -1.57
CA ILE A 49 -0.84 -11.65 -0.95
C ILE A 49 -2.04 -12.48 -0.48
N PHE A 50 -2.29 -13.66 -1.08
CA PHE A 50 -3.45 -14.49 -0.73
C PHE A 50 -3.15 -15.58 0.29
N ASN A 51 -1.92 -16.09 0.32
CA ASN A 51 -1.59 -17.28 1.10
C ASN A 51 -0.32 -17.14 1.95
N GLY A 52 0.42 -16.05 1.82
CA GLY A 52 1.67 -15.78 2.54
C GLY A 52 2.84 -16.72 2.21
N LYS A 53 2.75 -17.54 1.16
CA LYS A 53 3.76 -18.55 0.83
C LYS A 53 4.59 -18.16 -0.39
N THR A 54 5.90 -18.37 -0.30
CA THR A 54 6.85 -18.18 -1.40
C THR A 54 7.94 -19.25 -1.36
N THR A 55 8.82 -19.30 -2.37
CA THR A 55 9.94 -20.25 -2.40
C THR A 55 11.11 -19.75 -1.56
N ARG A 56 11.90 -20.67 -1.01
CA ARG A 56 13.13 -20.33 -0.28
C ARG A 56 14.11 -19.54 -1.13
N GLU A 57 14.23 -19.89 -2.41
CA GLU A 57 15.08 -19.17 -3.37
C GLU A 57 14.65 -17.71 -3.53
N LYS A 58 13.34 -17.45 -3.72
CA LYS A 58 12.80 -16.10 -3.83
C LYS A 58 12.98 -15.30 -2.54
N MET A 59 12.79 -15.93 -1.38
CA MET A 59 13.11 -15.29 -0.08
C MET A 59 14.58 -14.91 0.01
N MET A 60 15.49 -15.80 -0.38
CA MET A 60 16.93 -15.54 -0.32
C MET A 60 17.34 -14.38 -1.24
N HIS A 61 16.67 -14.20 -2.38
CA HIS A 61 16.95 -13.12 -3.31
C HIS A 61 16.28 -11.79 -2.94
N GLU A 62 14.99 -11.80 -2.57
CA GLU A 62 14.19 -10.58 -2.34
C GLU A 62 14.17 -10.14 -0.87
N HIS A 63 14.26 -11.09 0.07
CA HIS A 63 14.09 -10.88 1.51
C HIS A 63 15.14 -11.66 2.35
N PRO A 64 16.46 -11.58 2.06
CA PRO A 64 17.47 -12.38 2.74
C PRO A 64 17.48 -12.16 4.26
N GLY A 65 17.31 -10.92 4.73
CA GLY A 65 17.27 -10.62 6.15
C GLY A 65 16.06 -11.21 6.89
N GLU A 66 14.92 -11.35 6.21
CA GLU A 66 13.75 -12.05 6.77
C GLU A 66 14.03 -13.56 6.83
N LEU A 67 14.60 -14.12 5.78
CA LEU A 67 14.96 -15.54 5.73
C LEU A 67 15.98 -15.94 6.81
N ASP A 68 16.96 -15.08 7.09
CA ASP A 68 17.99 -15.32 8.11
C ASP A 68 17.42 -15.26 9.55
N SER A 69 16.27 -14.61 9.73
CA SER A 69 15.60 -14.46 11.03
C SER A 69 14.60 -15.57 11.36
N LEU A 70 14.33 -16.47 10.41
CA LEU A 70 13.42 -17.62 10.54
C LEU A 70 14.17 -18.88 10.98
#